data_AF-A0AAD4ZV03-F1
#
_entry.id   AF-A0AAD4ZV03-F1
#
_cell.length_a   1.000
_cell.length_b   1.000
_cell.length_c   1.000
_cell.angle_alpha   90.00
_cell.angle_beta   90.00
_cell.angle_gamma   90.00
#
_symmetry.space_group_name_H-M   'P 1'
#
loop_
_entity.id
_entity.type
_entity.pdbx_description
1 polymer ?
#
loop_
_entity_poly.entity_id
_entity_poly.type
_entity_poly.pdbx_seq_one_letter_code
_entity_poly.pdbx_strand_id
1 'polypeptide(L)'
;MPGLDPNVAVHKLGIPNEARWVKQASRRFRPELTIQIEVEIDKLIAAGFIREVHYPTWLSNIVQVLKKKTGALRICVDYRDVNDVCPKDEFPLPIT
;
A
#
# COMPACT_ATOMS: atom_id res chain seq x y z
N MET A 1 -3.39 12.08 12.16
CA MET A 1 -2.35 11.75 13.15
C MET A 1 -1.03 12.23 12.59
N PRO A 2 -0.29 13.12 13.25
CA PRO A 2 1.09 13.38 12.86
C PRO A 2 1.89 12.09 13.08
N GLY A 3 2.56 11.59 12.03
CA GLY A 3 3.49 10.47 12.16
C GLY A 3 4.74 10.89 12.94
N LEU A 4 5.62 9.91 13.22
CA LEU A 4 6.95 10.21 13.74
C LEU A 4 7.78 10.89 12.64
N ASP A 5 8.60 11.88 13.01
CA ASP A 5 9.50 12.54 12.07
C ASP A 5 10.46 11.52 11.43
N PRO A 6 10.59 11.46 10.09
CA PRO A 6 11.52 10.56 9.41
C PRO A 6 12.99 10.72 9.83
N ASN A 7 13.39 11.88 10.37
CA ASN A 7 14.73 12.08 10.92
C ASN A 7 14.93 11.34 12.25
N VAL A 8 13.85 11.01 12.95
CA VAL A 8 13.90 10.26 14.22
C VAL A 8 13.98 8.76 13.94
N ALA A 9 13.07 8.22 13.12
CA ALA A 9 13.13 6.83 12.70
C ALA A 9 12.39 6.59 11.39
N VAL A 10 13.00 5.77 10.52
CA VAL A 10 12.40 5.27 9.28
C VAL A 10 12.60 3.77 9.22
N HIS A 11 11.51 3.04 8.99
CA HIS A 11 11.58 1.62 8.68
C HIS A 11 12.01 1.42 7.23
N LYS A 12 13.01 0.57 7.01
CA LYS A 12 13.44 0.12 5.68
C LYS A 12 13.08 -1.35 5.52
N LEU A 13 12.40 -1.68 4.42
CA LEU A 13 12.12 -3.06 4.08
C LEU A 13 13.44 -3.79 3.77
N GLY A 14 13.65 -4.98 4.35
CA GLY A 14 14.84 -5.80 4.16
C GLY A 14 14.87 -6.56 2.83
N ILE A 15 14.50 -5.91 1.72
CA ILE A 15 14.41 -6.54 0.40
C ILE A 15 15.83 -6.84 -0.11
N PRO A 16 16.15 -8.09 -0.52
CA PRO A 16 17.46 -8.42 -1.09
C PRO A 16 17.75 -7.62 -2.36
N ASN A 17 19.02 -7.25 -2.59
CA ASN A 17 19.42 -6.48 -3.79
C ASN A 17 19.12 -7.23 -5.10
N GLU A 18 19.11 -8.57 -5.06
CA GLU A 18 18.85 -9.45 -6.19
C GLU A 18 17.34 -9.68 -6.42
N ALA A 19 16.48 -9.10 -5.58
CA ALA A 19 15.05 -9.27 -5.71
C ALA A 19 14.54 -8.76 -7.06
N ARG A 20 13.68 -9.57 -7.68
CA ARG A 20 13.05 -9.19 -8.94
C ARG A 20 12.02 -8.10 -8.71
N TRP A 21 12.27 -6.92 -9.29
CA TRP A 21 11.30 -5.83 -9.28
C TRP A 21 10.04 -6.18 -10.08
N VAL A 22 8.87 -5.92 -9.51
CA VAL A 22 7.58 -6.13 -10.18
C VAL A 22 6.87 -4.79 -10.41
N LYS A 23 6.46 -4.57 -11.66
CA LYS A 23 5.52 -3.50 -12.03
C LYS A 23 4.21 -4.15 -12.44
N GLN A 24 3.26 -4.22 -11.52
CA GLN A 24 1.97 -4.81 -11.81
C GLN A 24 1.23 -3.95 -12.84
N ALA A 25 0.59 -4.60 -13.81
CA ALA A 25 -0.29 -3.92 -14.75
C ALA A 25 -1.49 -3.32 -14.00
N SER A 26 -1.89 -2.10 -14.36
CA SER A 26 -3.03 -1.41 -13.75
C SER A 26 -4.30 -2.24 -13.85
N ARG A 27 -5.01 -2.40 -12.74
CA ARG A 27 -6.30 -3.09 -12.70
C ARG A 27 -7.41 -2.18 -13.23
N ARG A 28 -8.35 -2.78 -13.97
CA ARG A 28 -9.59 -2.10 -14.33
C ARG A 28 -10.51 -2.03 -13.12
N PHE A 29 -10.94 -0.82 -12.78
CA PHE A 29 -11.97 -0.58 -11.77
C PHE A 29 -13.34 -0.46 -12.43
N ARG A 30 -14.37 -0.70 -11.64
CA ARG A 30 -15.74 -0.40 -12.07
C ARG A 30 -15.91 1.12 -12.13
N PRO A 31 -16.44 1.69 -13.24
CA PRO A 31 -16.54 3.14 -13.41
C PRO A 31 -17.27 3.84 -12.25
N GLU A 32 -18.26 3.18 -11.65
CA GLU A 32 -19.07 3.72 -10.56
C GLU A 32 -18.26 3.92 -9.26
N LEU A 33 -17.14 3.21 -9.12
CA LEU A 33 -16.29 3.25 -7.93
C LEU A 33 -15.07 4.16 -8.12
N THR A 34 -14.74 4.56 -9.35
CA THR A 34 -13.57 5.43 -9.64
C THR A 34 -13.62 6.73 -8.84
N ILE A 35 -14.78 7.40 -8.79
CA ILE A 35 -14.96 8.64 -8.04
C ILE A 35 -14.71 8.43 -6.54
N GLN A 36 -15.17 7.31 -5.99
CA GLN A 36 -14.96 6.99 -4.57
C GLN A 36 -13.50 6.66 -4.28
N ILE A 37 -12.80 6.03 -5.23
CA ILE A 37 -11.36 5.74 -5.13
C ILE A 37 -10.57 7.05 -5.11
N GLU A 38 -10.86 7.98 -6.01
CA GLU A 38 -10.20 9.30 -6.07
C GLU A 38 -10.39 10.07 -4.76
N VAL A 39 -11.63 10.11 -4.22
CA VAL A 39 -11.92 10.76 -2.94
C VAL A 39 -11.11 10.17 -1.77
N GLU A 40 -10.94 8.85 -1.72
CA GLU A 40 -10.12 8.21 -0.68
C GLU A 40 -8.62 8.46 -0.89
N ILE A 41 -8.13 8.50 -2.13
CA ILE A 41 -6.75 8.85 -2.44
C ILE A 41 -6.45 10.31 -2.03
N ASP A 42 -7.33 11.24 -2.36
CA ASP A 42 -7.17 12.66 -2.01
C ASP A 42 -7.10 12.87 -0.50
N LYS A 43 -7.91 12.13 0.27
CA LYS A 43 -7.83 12.14 1.75
C LYS A 43 -6.47 11.64 2.25
N LEU A 44 -5.91 10.61 1.63
CA LEU A 44 -4.59 10.07 2.00
C LEU A 44 -3.46 11.05 1.66
N ILE A 45 -3.56 11.76 0.52
CA ILE A 45 -2.63 12.83 0.14
C ILE A 45 -2.74 14.00 1.12
N ALA A 46 -3.95 14.47 1.41
CA ALA A 46 -4.21 15.56 2.34
C ALA A 46 -3.73 15.24 3.76
N ALA A 47 -3.80 13.96 4.18
CA ALA A 47 -3.26 13.49 5.45
C ALA A 47 -1.72 13.35 5.44
N GLY A 48 -1.06 13.44 4.29
CA GLY A 48 0.38 13.24 4.14
C GLY A 48 0.84 11.79 4.28
N PHE A 49 -0.08 10.82 4.16
CA PHE A 49 0.25 9.39 4.26
C PHE A 49 0.81 8.82 2.97
N ILE A 50 0.44 9.40 1.83
CA ILE A 50 0.97 9.05 0.51
C ILE A 50 1.44 10.30 -0.21
N ARG A 51 2.31 10.11 -1.20
CA ARG A 51 2.85 11.18 -2.04
C ARG A 51 3.06 10.67 -3.46
N GLU A 52 3.11 11.60 -4.40
CA GLU A 52 3.49 11.30 -5.77
C GLU A 52 4.96 10.84 -5.85
N VAL A 53 5.22 9.87 -6.72
CA VAL A 53 6.56 9.33 -6.99
C VAL A 53 6.74 9.21 -8.50
N HIS A 54 7.78 9.82 -9.03
CA HIS A 54 8.15 9.70 -10.44
C HIS A 54 9.01 8.46 -10.69
N TYR A 55 8.77 7.80 -11.81
CA TYR A 55 9.55 6.65 -12.31
C TYR A 55 9.77 5.53 -11.25
N PRO A 56 8.69 4.97 -10.68
CA PRO A 56 8.85 3.93 -9.67
C PRO A 56 9.49 2.67 -10.25
N THR A 57 10.47 2.10 -9.54
CA THR A 57 11.08 0.81 -9.88
C THR A 57 10.10 -0.35 -9.64
N TRP A 58 9.21 -0.19 -8.65
CA TRP A 58 8.20 -1.16 -8.26
C TRP A 58 6.80 -0.55 -8.31
N LEU A 59 5.79 -1.30 -8.76
CA LEU A 59 4.40 -0.85 -8.78
C LEU A 59 3.45 -1.94 -8.28
N SER A 60 2.78 -1.68 -7.15
CA SER A 60 1.71 -2.53 -6.60
C SER A 60 0.35 -1.90 -6.89
N ASN A 61 -0.62 -2.74 -7.27
CA ASN A 61 -1.97 -2.30 -7.57
C ASN A 61 -2.76 -1.95 -6.32
N ILE A 62 -3.72 -1.05 -6.50
CA ILE A 62 -4.78 -0.77 -5.54
C ILE A 62 -5.88 -1.82 -5.67
N VAL A 63 -6.44 -2.22 -4.53
CA VAL A 63 -7.57 -3.12 -4.40
C VAL A 63 -8.67 -2.45 -3.59
N GLN A 64 -9.87 -2.41 -4.18
CA GLN A 64 -11.07 -1.94 -3.52
C GLN A 64 -11.67 -3.03 -2.63
N VAL A 65 -11.92 -2.73 -1.36
CA VAL A 65 -12.55 -3.65 -0.40
C VAL A 65 -13.76 -2.98 0.22
N LEU A 66 -14.93 -3.60 0.11
CA LEU A 66 -16.15 -3.13 0.76
C LEU A 66 -16.18 -3.58 2.23
N LYS A 67 -16.33 -2.63 3.14
CA LYS A 67 -16.53 -2.93 4.56
C LYS A 67 -17.93 -3.52 4.74
N LYS A 68 -18.00 -4.82 5.07
CA LYS A 68 -19.27 -5.56 5.23
C LYS A 68 -20.30 -4.87 6.14
N LYS A 69 -19.86 -4.22 7.23
CA LYS A 69 -20.75 -3.61 8.23
C LYS A 69 -21.27 -2.23 7.82
N THR A 70 -20.44 -1.41 7.16
CA THR A 70 -20.77 0.00 6.89
C THR A 70 -21.05 0.27 5.42
N GLY A 71 -20.78 -0.68 4.52
CA GLY A 71 -20.84 -0.48 3.07
C GLY A 71 -19.74 0.45 2.52
N ALA A 72 -18.92 1.06 3.38
CA ALA A 72 -17.89 2.00 2.98
C ALA A 72 -16.77 1.30 2.19
N LEU A 73 -16.27 1.98 1.17
CA LEU A 73 -15.10 1.57 0.42
C LEU A 73 -13.84 1.73 1.28
N ARG A 74 -12.95 0.73 1.25
CA ARG A 74 -11.59 0.82 1.76
C ARG A 74 -10.62 0.59 0.61
N ILE A 75 -9.68 1.51 0.45
CA ILE A 75 -8.56 1.37 -0.46
C ILE A 75 -7.46 0.56 0.23
N CYS A 76 -7.08 -0.55 -0.40
CA CYS A 76 -5.98 -1.41 0.02
C CYS A 76 -4.93 -1.48 -1.09
N VAL A 77 -3.72 -1.91 -0.76
CA VAL A 77 -2.65 -2.14 -1.73
C VAL A 77 -2.32 -3.63 -1.74
N ASP A 78 -2.16 -4.20 -2.93
CA ASP A 78 -1.79 -5.59 -3.13
C ASP A 78 -0.27 -5.76 -2.99
N TYR A 79 0.18 -6.04 -1.77
CA TYR A 79 1.59 -6.25 -1.44
C TYR A 79 2.08 -7.69 -1.67
N ARG A 80 1.32 -8.58 -2.32
CA ARG A 80 1.72 -10.00 -2.48
C ARG A 80 3.14 -10.16 -3.02
N ASP A 81 3.44 -9.51 -4.16
CA ASP A 81 4.77 -9.59 -4.77
C ASP A 81 5.88 -9.00 -3.85
N VAL A 82 5.56 -7.99 -3.04
CA VAL A 82 6.52 -7.38 -2.08
C VAL A 82 6.74 -8.29 -0.88
N ASN A 83 5.67 -8.89 -0.37
CA ASN A 83 5.71 -9.78 0.78
C ASN A 83 6.44 -11.09 0.43
N ASP A 84 6.35 -11.56 -0.81
CA ASP A 84 7.06 -12.76 -1.28
C ASP A 84 8.58 -12.56 -1.33
N VAL A 85 9.06 -11.33 -1.54
CA VAL A 85 10.50 -11.01 -1.55
C VAL A 85 11.03 -10.53 -0.20
N CYS A 86 10.15 -10.13 0.71
CA CYS A 86 10.54 -9.67 2.04
C CYS A 86 10.91 -10.89 2.91
N PRO A 87 12.03 -10.85 3.66
CA PRO A 87 12.33 -11.88 4.64
C PRO A 87 11.21 -11.97 5.68
N LYS A 88 10.92 -13.19 6.14
CA LYS A 88 9.98 -13.40 7.23
C LYS A 88 10.52 -12.82 8.52
N ASP A 89 9.62 -12.33 9.35
CA ASP A 89 9.96 -11.85 10.69
C ASP A 89 10.47 -13.01 11.56
N GLU A 90 11.58 -12.78 12.25
CA GLU A 90 12.18 -13.73 13.19
C GLU A 90 11.37 -13.82 14.50
N PHE A 91 10.60 -12.77 14.81
CA PHE A 91 9.84 -12.67 16.05
C PHE A 91 8.34 -12.47 15.76
N PRO A 92 7.66 -13.45 15.14
CA PRO A 92 6.23 -13.35 14.91
C PRO A 92 5.49 -13.25 16.24
N LEU A 93 4.44 -12.42 16.28
CA LEU A 93 3.56 -12.36 17.44
C LEU A 93 2.97 -13.75 17.72
N PRO A 94 2.92 -14.19 18.99
CA PRO A 94 2.34 -15.48 19.34
C PRO A 94 0.88 -15.51 18.91
N ILE A 95 0.51 -16.55 18.17
CA ILE A 95 -0.87 -16.81 17.77
C ILE A 95 -1.56 -17.44 18.98
N THR A 96 -2.28 -16.61 19.76
CA THR A 96 -3.21 -17.10 20.79
C THR A 96 -4.46 -17.69 20.18
#